data_AF-A0A2V6WCE2-F1
#
_entry.id   AF-A0A2V6WCE2-F1
#
_cell.length_a   1.000
_cell.length_b   1.000
_cell.length_c   1.000
_cell.angle_alpha   90.00
_cell.angle_beta   90.00
_cell.angle_gamma   90.00
#
_symmetry.space_group_name_H-M   'P 1'
#
loop_
_entity.id
_entity.type
_entity.pdbx_description
1 polymer ?
#
loop_
_entity_poly.entity_id
_entity_poly.type
_entity_poly.pdbx_seq_one_letter_code
_entity_poly.pdbx_strand_id
1 'polypeptide(L)'
;REILTQAAIVGTPDDEPLTFYRTGLDRLPRLPRAAVPLGPGQFSYRITDEESRIDLNLSRPDRVDRLLTELGLDKQVRDTVGDSLQDWRDADEEHRLNGAESEDTYLRLPVPYRSRNSPLEDIRELLQIHGVTPEIYYGHDQNPPLRDFVTVHGSPQININTAPAIVLKALGLSDAEISEIEQARRAVPYVVVPGKFAGYGFSTTTQTFRVEAEGLVAGEPVTRVIAVVRRQSDGQGHDIAVLAWYPNPAEPTRPPK
;
A
#
# COMPACT_ATOMS: atom_id res chain seq x y z
N ARG A 1 -6.10 -12.00 -14.91
CA ARG A 1 -6.94 -13.23 -14.79
C ARG A 1 -7.36 -13.48 -13.35
N GLU A 2 -6.43 -13.66 -12.39
CA GLU A 2 -6.78 -13.87 -10.98
C GLU A 2 -7.63 -12.71 -10.40
N ILE A 3 -7.26 -11.46 -10.69
CA ILE A 3 -7.98 -10.25 -10.25
C ILE A 3 -9.37 -10.09 -10.92
N LEU A 4 -9.52 -10.58 -12.15
CA LEU A 4 -10.78 -10.50 -12.92
C LEU A 4 -11.82 -11.53 -12.47
N THR A 5 -11.46 -12.39 -11.51
CA THR A 5 -12.41 -13.36 -10.95
C THR A 5 -13.53 -12.63 -10.20
N GLN A 6 -14.69 -13.28 -10.08
CA GLN A 6 -15.81 -12.86 -9.23
C GLN A 6 -15.49 -13.04 -7.72
N ALA A 7 -14.23 -12.94 -7.32
CA ALA A 7 -13.82 -13.08 -5.93
C ALA A 7 -14.47 -12.00 -5.06
N ALA A 8 -15.17 -12.39 -4.01
CA ALA A 8 -15.76 -11.46 -3.08
C ALA A 8 -14.76 -11.02 -2.00
N ILE A 9 -13.86 -11.94 -1.61
CA ILE A 9 -12.97 -11.80 -0.46
C ILE A 9 -11.55 -12.18 -0.88
N VAL A 10 -10.57 -11.52 -0.31
CA VAL A 10 -9.16 -11.93 -0.39
C VAL A 10 -8.58 -12.05 1.02
N GLY A 11 -7.56 -12.89 1.16
CA GLY A 11 -6.84 -13.08 2.42
C GLY A 11 -5.45 -13.69 2.19
N THR A 12 -4.74 -13.88 3.29
CA THR A 12 -3.39 -14.49 3.34
C THR A 12 -3.41 -15.66 4.34
N PRO A 13 -4.15 -16.74 4.04
CA PRO A 13 -4.28 -17.89 4.96
C PRO A 13 -2.90 -18.51 5.19
N ASP A 14 -2.58 -18.90 6.43
CA ASP A 14 -1.29 -19.54 6.76
C ASP A 14 -0.04 -18.83 6.20
N ASP A 15 -0.07 -17.49 6.12
CA ASP A 15 0.96 -16.64 5.50
C ASP A 15 1.22 -16.93 4.01
N GLU A 16 0.29 -17.61 3.33
CA GLU A 16 0.34 -17.81 1.89
C GLU A 16 0.22 -16.47 1.13
N PRO A 17 0.75 -16.39 -0.10
CA PRO A 17 0.48 -15.28 -1.00
C PRO A 17 -1.02 -15.02 -1.16
N LEU A 18 -1.36 -13.77 -1.50
CA LEU A 18 -2.75 -13.31 -1.62
C LEU A 18 -3.64 -14.33 -2.35
N THR A 19 -4.65 -14.82 -1.65
CA THR A 19 -5.58 -15.85 -2.10
C THR A 19 -6.97 -15.26 -2.27
N PHE A 20 -7.62 -15.63 -3.36
CA PHE A 20 -8.94 -15.13 -3.75
C PHE A 20 -10.01 -16.16 -3.41
N TYR A 21 -11.15 -15.70 -2.88
CA TYR A 21 -12.23 -16.56 -2.41
C TYR A 21 -13.57 -16.18 -3.04
N ARG A 22 -14.42 -17.18 -3.29
CA ARG A 22 -15.86 -16.98 -3.52
C ARG A 22 -16.55 -16.57 -2.22
N THR A 23 -17.80 -16.11 -2.29
CA THR A 23 -18.61 -15.76 -1.11
C THR A 23 -18.76 -16.92 -0.12
N GLY A 24 -18.79 -18.17 -0.61
CA GLY A 24 -18.81 -19.38 0.22
C GLY A 24 -17.46 -19.80 0.81
N LEU A 25 -16.42 -18.96 0.66
CA LEU A 25 -15.04 -19.21 1.12
C LEU A 25 -14.31 -20.36 0.39
N ASP A 26 -14.81 -20.77 -0.77
CA ASP A 26 -14.06 -21.63 -1.68
C ASP A 26 -12.87 -20.87 -2.26
N ARG A 27 -11.66 -21.42 -2.09
CA ARG A 27 -10.44 -20.88 -2.72
C ARG A 27 -10.58 -20.96 -4.25
N LEU A 28 -10.31 -19.85 -4.92
CA LEU A 28 -10.26 -19.80 -6.37
C LEU A 28 -8.89 -20.30 -6.88
N PRO A 29 -8.84 -20.89 -8.09
CA PRO A 29 -7.59 -21.35 -8.68
C PRO A 29 -6.56 -20.21 -8.81
N ARG A 30 -5.34 -20.49 -8.36
CA ARG A 30 -4.19 -19.58 -8.47
C ARG A 30 -3.37 -19.94 -9.72
N LEU A 31 -2.92 -18.94 -10.46
CA LEU A 31 -1.93 -19.17 -11.52
C LEU A 31 -0.53 -19.40 -10.91
N PRO A 32 0.38 -20.10 -11.61
CA PRO A 32 1.79 -20.12 -11.22
C PRO A 32 2.33 -18.68 -11.16
N ARG A 33 2.97 -18.32 -10.04
CA ARG A 33 3.47 -16.96 -9.77
C ARG A 33 5.00 -16.85 -9.77
N ALA A 34 5.71 -17.96 -9.75
CA ALA A 34 7.17 -18.00 -9.68
C ALA A 34 7.74 -18.77 -10.87
N ALA A 35 8.82 -18.24 -11.46
CA ALA A 35 9.57 -18.86 -12.56
C ALA A 35 8.68 -19.37 -13.71
N VAL A 36 7.66 -18.60 -14.09
CA VAL A 36 6.73 -18.93 -15.15
C VAL A 36 7.42 -18.77 -16.50
N PRO A 37 7.52 -19.80 -17.36
CA PRO A 37 8.20 -19.69 -18.65
C PRO A 37 7.52 -18.66 -19.57
N LEU A 38 8.34 -17.83 -20.23
CA LEU A 38 7.90 -16.85 -21.23
C LEU A 38 8.98 -16.69 -22.30
N GLY A 39 8.79 -17.34 -23.45
CA GLY A 39 9.78 -17.34 -24.53
C GLY A 39 11.12 -17.94 -24.06
N PRO A 40 12.26 -17.24 -24.27
CA PRO A 40 13.58 -17.70 -23.80
C PRO A 40 13.85 -17.41 -22.31
N GLY A 41 12.91 -16.78 -21.61
CA GLY A 41 13.06 -16.37 -20.22
C GLY A 41 11.95 -16.91 -19.32
N GLN A 42 11.87 -16.34 -18.13
CA GLN A 42 10.84 -16.63 -17.15
C GLN A 42 10.42 -15.35 -16.43
N PHE A 43 9.23 -15.33 -15.84
CA PHE A 43 8.81 -14.24 -14.98
C PHE A 43 8.26 -14.75 -13.65
N SER A 44 8.41 -13.92 -12.63
CA SER A 44 7.75 -14.10 -11.34
C SER A 44 6.93 -12.85 -11.04
N TYR A 45 5.81 -13.00 -10.33
CA TYR A 45 5.02 -11.85 -9.90
C TYR A 45 4.37 -12.07 -8.54
N ARG A 46 4.11 -10.97 -7.85
CA ARG A 46 3.37 -10.91 -6.59
C ARG A 46 2.16 -10.02 -6.76
N ILE A 47 1.05 -10.42 -6.14
CA ILE A 47 -0.15 -9.58 -6.03
C ILE A 47 -0.33 -9.24 -4.55
N THR A 48 -0.48 -7.96 -4.24
CA THR A 48 -0.84 -7.47 -2.90
C THR A 48 -2.10 -6.61 -2.97
N ASP A 49 -2.84 -6.58 -1.87
CA ASP A 49 -4.04 -5.79 -1.70
C ASP A 49 -3.69 -4.34 -1.33
N GLU A 50 -4.15 -3.33 -2.09
CA GLU A 50 -3.92 -1.92 -1.75
C GLU A 50 -4.84 -1.44 -0.61
N GLU A 51 -6.01 -2.05 -0.41
CA GLU A 51 -6.85 -1.79 0.76
C GLU A 51 -6.28 -2.42 2.05
N SER A 52 -5.14 -3.11 1.99
CA SER A 52 -4.35 -3.46 3.18
C SER A 52 -3.52 -2.31 3.75
N ARG A 53 -3.45 -1.17 3.04
CA ARG A 53 -2.58 -0.03 3.31
C ARG A 53 -3.37 1.24 3.63
N ILE A 54 -2.75 2.16 4.34
CA ILE A 54 -3.31 3.48 4.66
C ILE A 54 -3.28 4.36 3.41
N ASP A 55 -4.45 4.75 2.91
CA ASP A 55 -4.54 5.71 1.81
C ASP A 55 -4.24 7.13 2.34
N LEU A 56 -3.17 7.76 1.87
CA LEU A 56 -2.71 9.06 2.35
C LEU A 56 -3.64 10.21 1.95
N ASN A 57 -4.40 10.06 0.87
CA ASN A 57 -5.35 11.07 0.42
C ASN A 57 -6.67 11.02 1.21
N LEU A 58 -6.99 9.87 1.81
CA LEU A 58 -8.28 9.63 2.46
C LEU A 58 -8.19 9.44 3.98
N SER A 59 -6.98 9.21 4.51
CA SER A 59 -6.77 8.93 5.93
C SER A 59 -6.67 10.19 6.77
N ARG A 60 -7.13 10.06 8.03
CA ARG A 60 -7.01 11.11 9.03
C ARG A 60 -5.55 11.30 9.46
N PRO A 61 -5.09 12.53 9.77
CA PRO A 61 -3.72 12.79 10.20
C PRO A 61 -3.27 11.93 11.39
N ASP A 62 -4.18 11.66 12.35
CA ASP A 62 -3.88 10.86 13.54
C ASP A 62 -3.56 9.38 13.24
N ARG A 63 -4.02 8.83 12.10
CA ARG A 63 -3.64 7.48 11.66
C ARG A 63 -2.24 7.47 11.05
N VAL A 64 -1.89 8.54 10.33
CA VAL A 64 -0.56 8.68 9.72
C VAL A 64 0.48 8.87 10.82
N ASP A 65 0.25 9.73 11.81
CA ASP A 65 1.17 9.89 12.94
C ASP A 65 1.39 8.58 13.73
N ARG A 66 0.31 7.81 14.00
CA ARG A 66 0.44 6.50 14.62
C ARG A 66 1.23 5.52 13.75
N LEU A 67 1.01 5.50 12.44
CA LEU A 67 1.83 4.69 11.53
C LEU A 67 3.30 5.07 11.63
N LEU A 68 3.63 6.36 11.54
CA LEU A 68 5.01 6.84 11.64
C LEU A 68 5.63 6.51 13.02
N THR A 69 4.82 6.48 14.08
CA THR A 69 5.24 6.02 15.42
C THR A 69 5.63 4.54 15.40
N GLU A 70 4.80 3.69 14.78
CA GLU A 70 5.08 2.25 14.65
C GLU A 70 6.27 1.94 13.73
N LEU A 71 6.62 2.86 12.84
CA LEU A 71 7.85 2.81 12.04
C LEU A 71 9.10 3.28 12.82
N GLY A 72 8.94 3.67 14.09
CA GLY A 72 10.05 4.06 14.97
C GLY A 72 10.59 5.46 14.73
N LEU A 73 9.84 6.35 14.08
CA LEU A 73 10.29 7.73 13.82
C LEU A 73 10.13 8.59 15.07
N ASP A 74 11.13 9.41 15.35
CA ASP A 74 11.09 10.38 16.44
C ASP A 74 10.00 11.43 16.23
N LYS A 75 9.43 11.93 17.33
CA LYS A 75 8.30 12.87 17.31
C LYS A 75 8.54 14.07 16.38
N GLN A 76 9.73 14.66 16.40
CA GLN A 76 10.03 15.83 15.58
C GLN A 76 10.00 15.51 14.08
N VAL A 77 10.49 14.35 13.67
CA VAL A 77 10.40 13.90 12.27
C VAL A 77 8.93 13.66 11.89
N ARG A 78 8.15 13.05 12.78
CA ARG A 78 6.72 12.80 12.53
C ARG A 78 5.92 14.08 12.41
N ASP A 79 6.16 15.06 13.28
CA ASP A 79 5.51 16.38 13.22
C ASP A 79 5.82 17.04 11.86
N THR A 80 7.09 17.04 11.42
CA THR A 80 7.48 17.59 10.11
C THR A 80 6.81 16.86 8.95
N VAL A 81 6.87 15.52 8.92
CA VAL A 81 6.27 14.72 7.84
C VAL A 81 4.74 14.88 7.81
N GLY A 82 4.10 14.88 8.98
CA GLY A 82 2.65 14.99 9.10
C GLY A 82 2.11 16.36 8.70
N ASP A 83 2.79 17.44 9.09
CA ASP A 83 2.45 18.81 8.68
C ASP A 83 2.73 19.00 7.18
N SER A 84 3.92 18.62 6.70
CA SER A 84 4.33 18.78 5.31
C SER A 84 3.49 17.95 4.33
N LEU A 85 2.99 16.78 4.75
CA LEU A 85 2.06 15.98 3.95
C LEU A 85 0.69 16.66 3.80
N GLN A 86 0.25 17.42 4.79
CA GLN A 86 -1.00 18.15 4.71
C GLN A 86 -0.85 19.38 3.82
N ASP A 87 0.23 20.16 4.00
CA ASP A 87 0.59 21.32 3.16
C ASP A 87 0.70 20.88 1.68
N TRP A 88 1.40 19.77 1.41
CA TRP A 88 1.53 19.23 0.04
C TRP A 88 0.20 19.02 -0.70
N ARG A 89 -0.90 18.80 0.02
CA ARG A 89 -2.20 18.40 -0.51
C ARG A 89 -3.27 19.48 -0.50
N ASP A 90 -3.20 20.45 0.41
CA ASP A 90 -4.21 21.50 0.48
C ASP A 90 -3.98 22.56 -0.60
N ALA A 91 -4.95 23.44 -0.81
CA ALA A 91 -4.98 24.28 -2.00
C ALA A 91 -4.28 25.64 -1.82
N ASP A 92 -3.79 25.93 -0.61
CA ASP A 92 -3.19 27.21 -0.27
C ASP A 92 -1.65 27.12 -0.26
N GLU A 93 -0.98 28.15 0.26
CA GLU A 93 0.49 28.24 0.32
C GLU A 93 0.90 28.64 1.76
N GLU A 94 0.03 28.41 2.74
CA GLU A 94 0.27 28.72 4.15
C GLU A 94 0.78 27.47 4.87
N HIS A 95 2.08 27.44 5.15
CA HIS A 95 2.67 26.27 5.79
C HIS A 95 2.24 26.11 7.26
N ARG A 96 2.05 24.86 7.69
CA ARG A 96 1.83 24.51 9.10
C ARG A 96 3.10 24.73 9.93
N LEU A 97 3.00 24.60 11.26
CA LEU A 97 4.10 24.89 12.20
C LEU A 97 5.42 24.18 11.84
N ASN A 98 5.35 22.91 11.45
CA ASN A 98 6.50 22.13 10.99
C ASN A 98 6.38 21.73 9.51
N GLY A 99 5.46 22.37 8.79
CA GLY A 99 5.13 22.08 7.41
C GLY A 99 6.07 22.77 6.42
N ALA A 100 5.73 22.69 5.15
CA ALA A 100 6.54 23.20 4.05
C ALA A 100 5.69 23.46 2.81
N GLU A 101 5.86 24.63 2.20
CA GLU A 101 5.18 25.05 0.98
C GLU A 101 6.16 25.45 -0.14
N SER A 102 5.62 25.84 -1.30
CA SER A 102 6.44 26.15 -2.48
C SER A 102 7.41 27.30 -2.21
N GLU A 103 6.92 28.43 -1.72
CA GLU A 103 7.68 29.70 -1.69
C GLU A 103 8.75 29.74 -0.58
N ASP A 104 8.53 29.04 0.53
CA ASP A 104 9.41 29.06 1.70
C ASP A 104 10.40 27.89 1.74
N THR A 105 10.04 26.75 1.12
CA THR A 105 10.79 25.50 1.20
C THR A 105 11.17 24.97 -0.18
N TYR A 106 10.21 24.54 -1.00
CA TYR A 106 10.52 23.73 -2.19
C TYR A 106 11.21 24.51 -3.31
N LEU A 107 10.86 25.79 -3.52
CA LEU A 107 11.53 26.66 -4.52
C LEU A 107 12.91 27.15 -4.09
N ARG A 108 13.31 26.88 -2.84
CA ARG A 108 14.64 27.23 -2.32
C ARG A 108 15.63 26.07 -2.37
N LEU A 109 15.18 24.90 -2.79
CA LEU A 109 16.04 23.74 -2.97
C LEU A 109 17.00 23.93 -4.16
N PRO A 110 18.16 23.24 -4.18
CA PRO A 110 19.10 23.31 -5.30
C PRO A 110 18.47 22.95 -6.65
N VAL A 111 17.49 22.04 -6.63
CA VAL A 111 16.61 21.74 -7.75
C VAL A 111 15.20 22.14 -7.33
N PRO A 112 14.73 23.35 -7.67
CA PRO A 112 13.48 23.88 -7.19
C PRO A 112 12.27 23.22 -7.85
N TYR A 113 11.21 23.00 -7.07
CA TYR A 113 9.89 22.55 -7.53
C TYR A 113 8.81 23.17 -6.64
N ARG A 114 7.54 22.95 -6.99
CA ARG A 114 6.38 23.40 -6.21
C ARG A 114 5.75 22.24 -5.46
N SER A 115 5.14 22.54 -4.32
CA SER A 115 4.13 21.68 -3.72
C SER A 115 3.02 21.39 -4.74
N ARG A 116 2.35 20.26 -4.57
CA ARG A 116 1.35 19.81 -5.54
C ARG A 116 0.02 20.56 -5.40
N ASN A 117 -0.29 21.03 -4.19
CA ASN A 117 -1.53 21.68 -3.77
C ASN A 117 -2.79 20.91 -4.21
N SER A 118 -2.69 19.58 -4.19
CA SER A 118 -3.74 18.65 -4.59
C SER A 118 -3.42 17.24 -4.08
N PRO A 119 -4.38 16.30 -4.07
CA PRO A 119 -4.13 14.92 -3.65
C PRO A 119 -2.93 14.30 -4.38
N LEU A 120 -2.16 13.46 -3.67
CA LEU A 120 -1.04 12.73 -4.26
C LEU A 120 -1.58 11.86 -5.40
N GLU A 121 -0.90 11.89 -6.55
CA GLU A 121 -1.20 11.01 -7.68
C GLU A 121 -0.32 9.76 -7.66
N ASP A 122 0.87 9.88 -7.08
CA ASP A 122 1.87 8.82 -7.00
C ASP A 122 2.45 8.73 -5.59
N ILE A 123 2.61 7.51 -5.08
CA ILE A 123 3.20 7.30 -3.75
C ILE A 123 4.65 7.75 -3.65
N ARG A 124 5.39 7.82 -4.76
CA ARG A 124 6.78 8.29 -4.83
C ARG A 124 6.90 9.80 -4.59
N GLU A 125 5.80 10.54 -4.66
CA GLU A 125 5.78 11.95 -4.26
C GLU A 125 6.16 12.14 -2.80
N LEU A 126 6.00 11.12 -1.95
CA LEU A 126 6.52 11.14 -0.59
C LEU A 126 8.00 11.54 -0.54
N LEU A 127 8.83 11.15 -1.52
CA LEU A 127 10.26 11.53 -1.56
C LEU A 127 10.51 13.03 -1.82
N GLN A 128 9.48 13.78 -2.20
CA GLN A 128 9.53 15.23 -2.41
C GLN A 128 9.00 16.00 -1.19
N ILE A 129 8.29 15.34 -0.28
CA ILE A 129 7.69 15.96 0.90
C ILE A 129 8.76 16.20 1.95
N HIS A 130 8.77 17.40 2.52
CA HIS A 130 9.74 17.76 3.54
C HIS A 130 9.66 16.80 4.75
N GLY A 131 10.84 16.35 5.22
CA GLY A 131 10.98 15.39 6.31
C GLY A 131 10.98 13.92 5.90
N VAL A 132 10.57 13.57 4.68
CA VAL A 132 10.64 12.19 4.19
C VAL A 132 11.98 11.95 3.52
N THR A 133 12.82 11.11 4.14
CA THR A 133 14.11 10.72 3.58
C THR A 133 14.00 9.40 2.80
N PRO A 134 14.97 9.08 1.91
CA PRO A 134 15.06 7.77 1.28
C PRO A 134 15.07 6.62 2.30
N GLU A 135 15.67 6.80 3.48
CA GLU A 135 15.71 5.79 4.55
C GLU A 135 14.33 5.57 5.17
N ILE A 136 13.51 6.61 5.30
CA ILE A 136 12.11 6.48 5.75
C ILE A 136 11.27 5.78 4.67
N TYR A 137 11.42 6.20 3.42
CA TYR A 137 10.62 5.70 2.31
C TYR A 137 10.96 4.26 1.93
N TYR A 138 12.25 3.95 1.76
CA TYR A 138 12.78 2.64 1.37
C TYR A 138 13.12 1.72 2.54
N GLY A 139 13.06 2.23 3.78
CA GLY A 139 13.45 1.50 4.98
C GLY A 139 14.97 1.46 5.15
N HIS A 140 15.44 1.22 6.37
CA HIS A 140 16.85 1.03 6.70
C HIS A 140 17.00 0.16 7.96
N ASP A 141 18.02 -0.70 7.99
CA ASP A 141 18.30 -1.64 9.10
C ASP A 141 17.07 -2.42 9.61
N GLN A 142 16.52 -1.98 10.74
CA GLN A 142 15.41 -2.59 11.48
C GLN A 142 14.07 -1.89 11.20
N ASN A 143 14.08 -0.73 10.56
CA ASN A 143 12.87 0.04 10.28
C ASN A 143 12.26 -0.39 8.94
N PRO A 144 11.01 -0.86 8.93
CA PRO A 144 10.36 -1.25 7.71
C PRO A 144 10.02 -0.01 6.87
N PRO A 145 9.96 -0.12 5.54
CA PRO A 145 9.76 1.02 4.66
C PRO A 145 8.35 1.58 4.74
N LEU A 146 8.21 2.91 4.82
CA LEU A 146 6.91 3.58 4.81
C LEU A 146 6.04 3.14 3.63
N ARG A 147 6.61 3.08 2.42
CA ARG A 147 5.90 2.77 1.15
C ARG A 147 5.18 1.42 1.11
N ASP A 148 5.48 0.51 2.03
CA ASP A 148 4.81 -0.79 2.11
C ASP A 148 3.48 -0.74 2.85
N PHE A 149 3.25 0.32 3.64
CA PHE A 149 2.09 0.47 4.52
C PHE A 149 1.14 1.57 4.08
N VAL A 150 1.50 2.32 3.03
CA VAL A 150 0.72 3.45 2.52
C VAL A 150 0.42 3.31 1.02
N THR A 151 -0.62 4.01 0.59
CA THR A 151 -1.05 4.08 -0.82
C THR A 151 -1.70 5.43 -1.11
N VAL A 152 -1.96 5.69 -2.39
CA VAL A 152 -2.74 6.84 -2.89
C VAL A 152 -3.95 6.40 -3.73
N HIS A 153 -4.14 5.08 -3.84
CA HIS A 153 -5.15 4.44 -4.71
C HIS A 153 -6.08 3.48 -3.96
N GLY A 154 -6.07 3.52 -2.63
CA GLY A 154 -6.84 2.64 -1.76
C GLY A 154 -8.25 3.14 -1.52
N SER A 155 -8.73 2.91 -0.30
CA SER A 155 -10.06 3.31 0.15
C SER A 155 -10.01 3.88 1.57
N PRO A 156 -11.06 4.56 2.05
CA PRO A 156 -11.12 4.99 3.45
C PRO A 156 -11.16 3.84 4.46
N GLN A 157 -11.56 2.65 4.00
CA GLN A 157 -11.61 1.43 4.80
C GLN A 157 -10.40 0.53 4.53
N ILE A 158 -9.98 -0.19 5.57
CA ILE A 158 -8.86 -1.13 5.51
C ILE A 158 -9.37 -2.57 5.48
N ASN A 159 -8.84 -3.40 4.58
CA ASN A 159 -9.21 -4.81 4.53
C ASN A 159 -8.58 -5.57 5.72
N ILE A 160 -9.43 -6.01 6.66
CA ILE A 160 -9.02 -6.74 7.87
C ILE A 160 -8.33 -8.08 7.56
N ASN A 161 -8.59 -8.66 6.39
CA ASN A 161 -8.04 -9.97 6.00
C ASN A 161 -6.59 -9.91 5.52
N THR A 162 -6.08 -8.72 5.22
CA THR A 162 -4.78 -8.53 4.56
C THR A 162 -3.92 -7.44 5.20
N ALA A 163 -4.51 -6.54 6.00
CA ALA A 163 -3.78 -5.46 6.67
C ALA A 163 -2.65 -6.01 7.58
N PRO A 164 -1.40 -5.55 7.43
CA PRO A 164 -0.31 -5.97 8.29
C PRO A 164 -0.46 -5.41 9.72
N ALA A 165 0.16 -6.06 10.70
CA ALA A 165 0.09 -5.67 12.12
C ALA A 165 0.39 -4.18 12.35
N ILE A 166 1.40 -3.60 11.67
CA ILE A 166 1.75 -2.17 11.77
C ILE A 166 0.58 -1.27 11.34
N VAL A 167 -0.16 -1.62 10.28
CA VAL A 167 -1.36 -0.87 9.86
C VAL A 167 -2.47 -1.04 10.89
N LEU A 168 -2.67 -2.24 11.45
CA LEU A 168 -3.66 -2.47 12.50
C LEU A 168 -3.36 -1.66 13.77
N LYS A 169 -2.08 -1.56 14.19
CA LYS A 169 -1.65 -0.68 15.29
C LYS A 169 -1.94 0.79 14.98
N ALA A 170 -1.66 1.24 13.75
CA ALA A 170 -1.97 2.60 13.32
C ALA A 170 -3.48 2.93 13.36
N LEU A 171 -4.36 1.91 13.24
CA LEU A 171 -5.80 2.04 13.44
C LEU A 171 -6.20 2.14 14.92
N GLY A 172 -5.30 1.80 15.85
CA GLY A 172 -5.48 1.92 17.31
C GLY A 172 -5.83 0.62 18.00
N LEU A 173 -5.61 -0.52 17.33
CA LEU A 173 -5.85 -1.82 17.94
C LEU A 173 -4.74 -2.17 18.94
N SER A 174 -5.13 -2.83 20.01
CA SER A 174 -4.20 -3.42 20.98
C SER A 174 -3.51 -4.67 20.42
N ASP A 175 -2.36 -5.06 20.98
CA ASP A 175 -1.64 -6.27 20.57
C ASP A 175 -2.50 -7.55 20.72
N ALA A 176 -3.41 -7.57 21.69
CA ALA A 176 -4.35 -8.68 21.89
C ALA A 176 -5.39 -8.77 20.75
N GLU A 177 -5.97 -7.63 20.35
CA GLU A 177 -6.91 -7.57 19.21
C GLU A 177 -6.21 -7.92 17.90
N ILE A 178 -4.98 -7.46 17.69
CA ILE A 178 -4.18 -7.79 16.50
C ILE A 178 -3.90 -9.29 16.45
N SER A 179 -3.42 -9.86 17.55
CA SER A 179 -3.15 -11.29 17.65
C SER A 179 -4.40 -12.11 17.35
N GLU A 180 -5.56 -11.66 17.83
CA GLU A 180 -6.83 -12.30 17.53
C GLU A 180 -7.17 -12.23 16.04
N ILE A 181 -7.06 -11.06 15.42
CA ILE A 181 -7.34 -10.87 13.98
C ILE A 181 -6.44 -11.76 13.14
N GLU A 182 -5.15 -11.79 13.44
CA GLU A 182 -4.17 -12.58 12.71
C GLU A 182 -4.42 -14.08 12.85
N GLN A 183 -4.70 -14.57 14.07
CA GLN A 183 -5.00 -15.98 14.31
C GLN A 183 -6.30 -16.40 13.59
N ALA A 184 -7.35 -15.59 13.67
CA ALA A 184 -8.63 -15.91 13.05
C ALA A 184 -8.55 -15.92 11.52
N ARG A 185 -7.96 -14.88 10.91
CA ARG A 185 -7.91 -14.75 9.44
C ARG A 185 -6.95 -15.75 8.77
N ARG A 186 -5.97 -16.30 9.51
CA ARG A 186 -5.09 -17.38 9.04
C ARG A 186 -5.89 -18.66 8.74
N ALA A 187 -6.83 -19.00 9.62
CA ALA A 187 -7.68 -20.18 9.44
C ALA A 187 -8.70 -19.97 8.32
N VAL A 188 -9.47 -18.87 8.41
CA VAL A 188 -10.52 -18.52 7.45
C VAL A 188 -10.66 -17.00 7.41
N PRO A 189 -10.67 -16.37 6.22
CA PRO A 189 -10.84 -14.93 6.14
C PRO A 189 -12.24 -14.50 6.61
N TYR A 190 -12.32 -13.33 7.21
CA TYR A 190 -13.57 -12.70 7.61
C TYR A 190 -14.43 -12.40 6.37
N VAL A 191 -15.66 -12.89 6.38
CA VAL A 191 -16.70 -12.53 5.39
C VAL A 191 -17.32 -11.19 5.73
N VAL A 192 -17.50 -10.92 7.02
CA VAL A 192 -18.02 -9.68 7.58
C VAL A 192 -17.10 -9.20 8.70
N VAL A 193 -17.01 -7.89 8.91
CA VAL A 193 -16.26 -7.31 10.02
C VAL A 193 -16.95 -7.69 11.33
N PRO A 194 -16.26 -8.36 12.28
CA PRO A 194 -16.82 -8.63 13.60
C PRO A 194 -17.27 -7.35 14.31
N GLY A 195 -18.42 -7.37 14.98
CA GLY A 195 -19.02 -6.17 15.59
C GLY A 195 -18.13 -5.44 16.60
N LYS A 196 -17.24 -6.16 17.29
CA LYS A 196 -16.25 -5.55 18.20
C LYS A 196 -15.17 -4.74 17.49
N PHE A 197 -14.95 -5.00 16.21
CA PHE A 197 -14.05 -4.23 15.37
C PHE A 197 -14.81 -3.16 14.55
N ALA A 198 -16.10 -2.95 14.83
CA ALA A 198 -16.84 -1.84 14.26
C ALA A 198 -16.24 -0.50 14.70
N GLY A 199 -16.23 0.49 13.82
CA GLY A 199 -15.70 1.82 14.11
C GLY A 199 -14.20 2.02 13.82
N TYR A 200 -13.40 0.95 13.74
CA TYR A 200 -12.00 1.06 13.32
C TYR A 200 -11.84 1.37 11.82
N GLY A 201 -12.92 1.23 11.03
CA GLY A 201 -12.92 1.50 9.60
C GLY A 201 -12.41 0.31 8.78
N PHE A 202 -12.80 -0.91 9.16
CA PHE A 202 -12.48 -2.11 8.39
C PHE A 202 -13.49 -2.39 7.28
N SER A 203 -13.02 -3.07 6.23
CA SER A 203 -13.78 -3.81 5.24
C SER A 203 -13.29 -5.26 5.18
N THR A 204 -13.99 -6.12 4.45
CA THR A 204 -13.55 -7.48 4.10
C THR A 204 -13.30 -7.65 2.61
N THR A 205 -13.44 -6.57 1.85
CA THR A 205 -13.42 -6.55 0.39
C THR A 205 -12.34 -5.60 -0.12
N THR A 206 -11.86 -5.89 -1.32
CA THR A 206 -10.82 -5.16 -2.03
C THR A 206 -11.25 -4.92 -3.47
N GLN A 207 -10.77 -3.83 -4.04
CA GLN A 207 -10.92 -3.53 -5.46
C GLN A 207 -9.58 -3.20 -6.11
N THR A 208 -8.58 -2.79 -5.33
CA THR A 208 -7.32 -2.28 -5.84
C THR A 208 -6.17 -3.20 -5.44
N PHE A 209 -5.36 -3.56 -6.42
CA PHE A 209 -4.27 -4.50 -6.26
C PHE A 209 -2.98 -3.92 -6.82
N ARG A 210 -1.87 -4.21 -6.15
CA ARG A 210 -0.53 -3.99 -6.69
C ARG A 210 0.03 -5.30 -7.21
N VAL A 211 0.52 -5.26 -8.44
CA VAL A 211 1.21 -6.35 -9.12
C VAL A 211 2.66 -5.94 -9.30
N GLU A 212 3.56 -6.69 -8.68
CA GLU A 212 5.01 -6.52 -8.85
C GLU A 212 5.53 -7.71 -9.62
N ALA A 213 6.12 -7.48 -10.78
CA ALA A 213 6.61 -8.52 -11.67
C ALA A 213 8.09 -8.31 -12.00
N GLU A 214 8.81 -9.41 -12.14
CA GLU A 214 10.22 -9.44 -12.54
C GLU A 214 10.39 -10.46 -13.66
N GLY A 215 11.03 -10.04 -14.75
CA GLY A 215 11.37 -10.89 -15.88
C GLY A 215 12.86 -11.21 -15.88
N LEU A 216 13.20 -12.49 -16.05
CA LEU A 216 14.57 -12.98 -16.11
C LEU A 216 14.86 -13.65 -17.45
N VAL A 217 16.06 -13.44 -18.00
CA VAL A 217 16.57 -14.16 -19.17
C VAL A 217 17.91 -14.77 -18.79
N ALA A 218 18.08 -16.07 -19.03
CA ALA A 218 19.27 -16.83 -18.61
C ALA A 218 19.61 -16.68 -17.11
N GLY A 219 18.61 -16.47 -16.26
CA GLY A 219 18.78 -16.31 -14.80
C GLY A 219 19.06 -14.88 -14.34
N GLU A 220 19.28 -13.93 -15.26
CA GLU A 220 19.54 -12.52 -14.94
C GLU A 220 18.26 -11.69 -15.04
N PRO A 221 17.94 -10.82 -14.06
CA PRO A 221 16.79 -9.94 -14.12
C PRO A 221 16.97 -8.89 -15.23
N VAL A 222 16.08 -8.91 -16.21
CA VAL A 222 16.11 -8.00 -17.38
C VAL A 222 15.14 -6.84 -17.22
N THR A 223 14.03 -7.04 -16.50
CA THR A 223 13.00 -6.01 -16.34
C THR A 223 12.21 -6.19 -15.06
N ARG A 224 11.72 -5.08 -14.51
CA ARG A 224 10.75 -5.05 -13.42
C ARG A 224 9.56 -4.16 -13.79
N VAL A 225 8.39 -4.54 -13.31
CA VAL A 225 7.18 -3.75 -13.47
C VAL A 225 6.43 -3.72 -12.15
N ILE A 226 6.03 -2.54 -11.72
CA ILE A 226 5.03 -2.37 -10.66
C ILE A 226 3.79 -1.75 -11.31
N ALA A 227 2.65 -2.40 -11.16
CA ALA A 227 1.38 -1.89 -11.64
C ALA A 227 0.38 -1.83 -10.49
N VAL A 228 -0.34 -0.73 -10.37
CA VAL A 228 -1.52 -0.65 -9.49
C VAL A 228 -2.75 -0.72 -10.38
N VAL A 229 -3.62 -1.68 -10.10
CA VAL A 229 -4.79 -2.00 -10.91
C VAL A 229 -6.04 -2.02 -10.05
N ARG A 230 -7.14 -1.48 -10.58
CA ARG A 230 -8.45 -1.50 -9.92
C ARG A 230 -9.42 -2.34 -10.73
N ARG A 231 -10.06 -3.28 -10.05
CA ARG A 231 -11.21 -4.01 -10.58
C ARG A 231 -12.40 -3.07 -10.70
N GLN A 232 -12.98 -3.01 -11.89
CA GLN A 232 -14.17 -2.22 -12.21
C GLN A 232 -15.28 -3.14 -12.72
N SER A 233 -16.53 -2.70 -12.59
CA SER A 233 -17.68 -3.35 -13.21
C SER A 233 -18.03 -2.58 -14.48
N ASP A 234 -18.04 -3.24 -15.63
CA ASP A 234 -18.34 -2.63 -16.94
C ASP A 234 -19.76 -2.96 -17.43
N GLY A 235 -20.59 -3.58 -16.59
CA GLY A 235 -21.95 -4.00 -16.93
C GLY A 235 -22.03 -5.27 -17.79
N GLN A 236 -20.92 -5.79 -18.32
CA GLN A 236 -20.80 -7.07 -19.03
C GLN A 236 -19.93 -8.10 -18.28
N GLY A 237 -19.23 -7.65 -17.23
CA GLY A 237 -18.35 -8.44 -16.38
C GLY A 237 -17.51 -7.56 -15.46
N HIS A 238 -16.31 -8.03 -15.14
CA HIS A 238 -15.29 -7.24 -14.48
C HIS A 238 -14.22 -6.85 -15.50
N ASP A 239 -13.79 -5.60 -15.48
CA ASP A 239 -12.62 -5.11 -16.21
C ASP A 239 -11.55 -4.59 -15.21
N ILE A 240 -10.35 -4.31 -15.71
CA ILE A 240 -9.25 -3.74 -14.95
C ILE A 240 -8.89 -2.36 -15.51
N ALA A 241 -8.97 -1.35 -14.65
CA ALA A 241 -8.30 -0.08 -14.89
C ALA A 241 -6.87 -0.14 -14.34
N VAL A 242 -5.89 0.27 -15.15
CA VAL A 242 -4.52 0.50 -14.68
C VAL A 242 -4.46 1.91 -14.11
N LEU A 243 -4.26 2.01 -12.79
CA LEU A 243 -4.14 3.29 -12.08
C LEU A 243 -2.72 3.83 -12.13
N ALA A 244 -1.73 2.94 -12.07
CA ALA A 244 -0.32 3.28 -12.16
C ALA A 244 0.49 2.17 -12.85
N TRP A 245 1.54 2.57 -13.56
CA TRP A 245 2.44 1.67 -14.27
C TRP A 245 3.89 2.17 -14.20
N TYR A 246 4.75 1.39 -13.56
CA TYR A 246 6.15 1.73 -13.31
C TYR A 246 7.08 0.69 -13.95
N PRO A 247 7.60 0.95 -15.16
CA PRO A 247 8.62 0.11 -15.76
C PRO A 247 9.99 0.42 -15.16
N ASN A 248 10.75 -0.62 -14.83
CA ASN A 248 12.10 -0.55 -14.25
C ASN A 248 12.22 0.47 -13.11
N PRO A 249 11.42 0.33 -12.05
CA PRO A 249 11.49 1.23 -10.90
C PRO A 249 12.91 1.17 -10.30
N ALA A 250 13.48 2.34 -9.97
CA ALA A 250 14.83 2.48 -9.41
C ALA A 250 14.97 1.94 -7.96
N GLU A 251 14.07 1.07 -7.53
CA GLU A 251 13.89 0.64 -6.16
C GLU A 251 14.71 -0.61 -5.83
N PRO A 252 15.30 -0.72 -4.63
CA PRO A 252 16.07 -1.91 -4.25
C PRO A 252 15.23 -3.19 -4.32
N THR A 253 15.85 -4.27 -4.80
CA THR A 253 15.21 -5.57 -4.99
C THR A 253 14.77 -6.17 -3.66
N ARG A 254 13.50 -6.56 -3.55
CA ARG A 254 13.08 -7.58 -2.59
C ARG A 254 12.93 -8.91 -3.33
N PRO A 255 13.55 -9.99 -2.85
CA PRO A 255 13.26 -11.32 -3.39
C PRO A 255 11.77 -11.62 -3.18
N PRO A 256 11.12 -12.35 -4.10
CA PRO A 256 9.80 -12.91 -3.83
C PRO A 256 9.93 -13.83 -2.60
N LYS A 257 9.35 -13.41 -1.48
CA LYS A 257 9.07 -14.33 -0.35
C LYS A 257 7.81 -15.12 -0.69
#